data_AF-A0A357C3D9-F1
#
_entry.id   AF-A0A357C3D9-F1
#
_cell.length_a   1.000
_cell.length_b   1.000
_cell.length_c   1.000
_cell.angle_alpha   90.00
_cell.angle_beta   90.00
_cell.angle_gamma   90.00
#
_symmetry.space_group_name_H-M   'P 1'
#
loop_
_entity.id
_entity.type
_entity.pdbx_description
1 polymer ?
#
loop_
_entity_poly.entity_id
_entity_poly.type
_entity_poly.pdbx_seq_one_letter_code
_entity_poly.pdbx_strand_id
1 'polypeptide(L)'
;MRDKETAAGFKSEILSRLAVYIVLTAWLMLGLYVLIINEYVGVSPELVKHFISTEQSGIRFRALILLAPFILTIIGYLVNERAKFMGKTLIAERELRMLFNDLILALANAIDAKSKWTNGHSERVAGYALSIAD
;
A
#
# COMPACT_ATOMS: atom_id res chain seq x y z
N MET A 1 -7.13 -20.91 6.11
CA MET A 1 -5.73 -20.37 6.06
C MET A 1 -5.43 -19.71 4.70
N ARG A 2 -5.89 -20.33 3.59
CA ARG A 2 -5.86 -19.83 2.20
C ARG A 2 -6.64 -18.51 1.99
N ASP A 3 -7.71 -18.28 2.76
CA ASP A 3 -8.64 -17.15 2.53
C ASP A 3 -8.12 -15.77 2.97
N LYS A 4 -7.12 -15.73 3.86
CA LYS A 4 -6.55 -14.46 4.35
C LYS A 4 -5.39 -13.95 3.49
N GLU A 5 -4.66 -14.86 2.83
CA GLU A 5 -3.64 -14.51 1.84
C GLU A 5 -4.28 -13.95 0.56
N THR A 6 -5.38 -14.56 0.11
CA THR A 6 -6.20 -13.99 -0.96
C THR A 6 -6.77 -12.63 -0.57
N ALA A 7 -7.23 -12.43 0.67
CA ALA A 7 -7.76 -11.14 1.10
C ALA A 7 -6.70 -10.02 1.11
N ALA A 8 -5.47 -10.30 1.56
CA ALA A 8 -4.38 -9.33 1.57
C ALA A 8 -3.88 -9.01 0.15
N GLY A 9 -3.73 -10.04 -0.70
CA GLY A 9 -3.41 -9.88 -2.12
C GLY A 9 -4.48 -9.07 -2.84
N PHE A 10 -5.75 -9.41 -2.65
CA PHE A 10 -6.91 -8.73 -3.24
C PHE A 10 -6.98 -7.25 -2.83
N LYS A 11 -6.75 -6.95 -1.54
CA LYS A 11 -6.75 -5.56 -1.05
C LYS A 11 -5.62 -4.73 -1.66
N SER A 12 -4.43 -5.33 -1.83
CA SER A 12 -3.31 -4.67 -2.51
C SER A 12 -3.59 -4.42 -4.00
N GLU A 13 -4.29 -5.35 -4.65
CA GLU A 13 -4.64 -5.25 -6.07
C GLU A 13 -5.71 -4.17 -6.33
N ILE A 14 -6.72 -4.06 -5.45
CA ILE A 14 -7.72 -2.98 -5.51
C ILE A 14 -7.06 -1.62 -5.32
N LEU A 15 -6.16 -1.49 -4.32
CA LEU A 15 -5.42 -0.25 -4.06
C LEU A 15 -4.54 0.14 -5.25
N SER A 16 -3.90 -0.85 -5.89
CA SER A 16 -3.12 -0.66 -7.11
C SER A 16 -3.97 -0.14 -8.27
N ARG A 17 -5.11 -0.78 -8.53
CA ARG A 17 -6.06 -0.36 -9.58
C ARG A 17 -6.60 1.05 -9.32
N LEU A 18 -6.91 1.37 -8.07
CA LEU A 18 -7.39 2.69 -7.66
C LEU A 18 -6.32 3.77 -7.91
N ALA A 19 -5.06 3.51 -7.57
CA ALA A 19 -3.96 4.43 -7.86
C ALA A 19 -3.82 4.70 -9.37
N VAL A 20 -3.95 3.66 -10.19
CA VAL A 20 -3.94 3.81 -11.66
C VAL A 20 -5.11 4.67 -12.15
N TYR A 21 -6.33 4.47 -11.63
CA TYR A 21 -7.49 5.30 -12.01
C TYR A 21 -7.33 6.77 -11.61
N ILE A 22 -6.72 7.05 -10.45
CA ILE A 22 -6.40 8.41 -10.02
C ILE A 22 -5.42 9.06 -10.99
N VAL A 23 -4.37 8.34 -11.41
CA VAL A 23 -3.39 8.86 -12.37
C VAL A 23 -4.02 9.10 -13.73
N LEU A 24 -4.81 8.15 -14.24
CA LEU A 24 -5.50 8.29 -15.53
C LEU A 24 -6.45 9.48 -15.54
N THR A 25 -7.22 9.69 -14.47
CA THR A 25 -8.14 10.84 -14.39
C THR A 25 -7.40 12.17 -14.37
N ALA A 26 -6.23 12.27 -13.73
CA ALA A 26 -5.41 13.48 -13.76
C ALA A 26 -4.81 13.79 -15.14
N TRP A 27 -4.34 12.77 -15.86
CA TRP A 27 -3.87 12.95 -17.24
C TRP A 27 -5.00 13.29 -18.20
N LEU A 28 -6.19 12.71 -17.99
CA LEU A 28 -7.38 13.04 -18.77
C LEU A 28 -7.80 14.51 -18.54
N MET A 29 -7.80 14.98 -17.29
CA MET A 29 -8.07 16.38 -16.96
C MET A 29 -7.06 17.34 -17.60
N LEU A 30 -5.76 17.00 -17.57
CA LEU A 30 -4.72 17.78 -18.26
C LEU A 30 -4.96 17.80 -19.77
N GLY A 31 -5.22 16.64 -20.38
CA GLY A 31 -5.49 16.53 -21.81
C GLY A 31 -6.70 17.36 -22.24
N LEU A 32 -7.79 17.31 -21.46
CA LEU A 32 -9.00 18.09 -21.69
C LEU A 32 -8.73 19.60 -21.58
N TYR A 33 -7.94 20.01 -20.59
CA TYR A 33 -7.51 21.41 -20.41
C TYR A 33 -6.70 21.92 -21.62
N VAL A 34 -5.74 21.14 -22.11
CA VAL A 34 -4.93 21.50 -23.28
C VAL A 34 -5.80 21.58 -24.54
N LEU A 35 -6.74 20.64 -24.71
CA LEU A 35 -7.65 20.61 -25.85
C LEU A 35 -8.53 21.86 -25.90
N ILE A 36 -9.11 22.24 -24.76
CA ILE A 36 -9.90 23.47 -24.61
C ILE A 36 -9.05 24.69 -24.98
N ILE A 37 -7.84 24.84 -24.42
CA ILE A 37 -6.99 26.01 -24.72
C ILE A 37 -6.61 26.06 -26.20
N ASN A 38 -6.30 24.92 -26.81
CA ASN A 38 -5.95 24.86 -28.22
C ASN A 38 -7.08 25.36 -29.13
N GLU A 39 -8.34 25.09 -28.77
CA GLU A 39 -9.51 25.59 -29.49
C GLU A 39 -9.69 27.11 -29.33
N TYR A 40 -9.38 27.67 -28.16
CA TYR A 40 -9.51 29.11 -27.89
C TYR A 40 -8.35 29.98 -28.40
N VAL A 41 -7.12 29.46 -28.39
CA VAL A 41 -5.89 30.25 -28.63
C VAL A 41 -5.26 29.95 -29.99
N GLY A 42 -5.64 28.87 -30.68
CA GLY A 42 -5.04 28.49 -31.95
C GLY A 42 -3.71 27.74 -31.82
N VAL A 43 -3.14 27.30 -32.94
CA VAL A 43 -2.06 26.29 -32.98
C VAL A 43 -0.67 26.91 -32.78
N SER A 44 0.13 26.21 -31.95
CA SER A 44 1.58 26.18 -31.70
C SER A 44 2.33 27.38 -31.08
N PRO A 45 2.59 28.56 -31.69
CA PRO A 45 3.40 29.58 -31.02
C PRO A 45 2.63 30.28 -29.91
N GLU A 46 1.32 30.44 -30.11
CA GLU A 46 0.43 31.19 -29.22
C GLU A 46 0.09 30.39 -27.96
N LEU A 47 0.03 29.06 -28.05
CA LEU A 47 -0.06 28.15 -26.91
C LEU A 47 1.15 28.26 -25.98
N VAL A 48 2.36 28.20 -26.54
CA VAL A 48 3.60 28.33 -25.75
C VAL A 48 3.66 29.72 -25.12
N LYS A 49 3.29 30.76 -25.88
CA LYS A 49 3.18 32.12 -25.37
C LYS A 49 2.12 32.22 -24.28
N HIS A 50 1.00 31.52 -24.37
CA HIS A 50 -0.04 31.51 -23.34
C HIS A 50 0.44 30.90 -22.03
N PHE A 51 1.24 29.84 -22.07
CA PHE A 51 1.81 29.23 -20.87
C PHE A 51 2.98 30.03 -20.27
N ILE A 52 3.77 30.72 -21.10
CA ILE A 52 4.95 31.49 -20.68
C ILE A 52 4.62 32.95 -20.35
N SER A 53 3.55 33.53 -20.92
CA SER A 53 3.22 34.94 -20.75
C SER A 53 2.65 35.24 -19.36
N THR A 54 3.32 36.20 -18.73
CA THR A 54 3.22 36.65 -17.34
C THR A 54 2.07 37.63 -17.08
N GLU A 55 0.87 37.37 -17.59
CA GLU A 55 -0.30 38.11 -17.08
C GLU A 55 -0.60 37.66 -15.63
N GLN A 56 -0.62 38.66 -14.75
CA GLN A 56 -0.03 38.62 -13.40
C GLN A 56 -0.76 37.73 -12.37
N SER A 57 -1.94 37.20 -12.69
CA SER A 57 -2.75 36.36 -11.79
C SER A 57 -2.91 34.89 -12.23
N GLY A 58 -2.69 34.58 -13.51
CA GLY A 58 -2.97 33.24 -14.07
C GLY A 58 -1.84 32.22 -13.97
N ILE A 59 -0.59 32.68 -13.77
CA ILE A 59 0.59 31.82 -13.85
C ILE A 59 0.62 30.71 -12.78
N ARG A 60 0.21 31.03 -11.55
CA ARG A 60 0.23 30.04 -10.44
C ARG A 60 -0.74 28.90 -10.72
N PHE A 61 -1.91 29.23 -11.27
CA PHE A 61 -2.94 28.25 -11.60
C PHE A 61 -2.53 27.37 -12.79
N ARG A 62 -1.96 27.95 -13.85
CA ARG A 62 -1.44 27.21 -15.01
C ARG A 62 -0.29 26.26 -14.62
N ALA A 63 0.65 26.74 -13.80
CA ALA A 63 1.76 25.93 -13.31
C ALA A 63 1.26 24.76 -12.43
N LEU A 64 0.26 25.00 -11.58
CA LEU A 64 -0.36 23.95 -10.77
C LEU A 64 -1.05 22.88 -11.63
N ILE A 65 -1.80 23.28 -12.66
CA ILE A 65 -2.46 22.32 -13.56
C ILE A 65 -1.43 21.48 -14.31
N LEU A 66 -0.32 22.08 -14.75
CA LEU A 66 0.76 21.35 -15.42
C LEU A 66 1.48 20.38 -14.49
N LEU A 67 1.70 20.75 -13.24
CA LEU A 67 2.41 19.92 -12.26
C LEU A 67 1.51 18.87 -11.59
N ALA A 68 0.20 19.11 -11.50
CA ALA A 68 -0.75 18.24 -10.84
C ALA A 68 -0.65 16.76 -11.27
N PRO A 69 -0.67 16.40 -12.57
CA PRO A 69 -0.56 14.99 -12.97
C PRO A 69 0.78 14.37 -12.60
N PHE A 70 1.88 15.11 -12.65
CA PHE A 70 3.20 14.60 -12.23
C PHE A 70 3.23 14.31 -10.73
N ILE A 71 2.78 15.26 -9.90
CA ILE A 71 2.68 15.06 -8.45
C ILE A 71 1.78 13.85 -8.16
N LEU A 72 0.66 13.73 -8.86
CA LEU A 72 -0.28 12.64 -8.65
C LEU A 72 0.26 11.28 -9.12
N THR A 73 1.08 11.23 -10.17
CA THR A 73 1.77 10.00 -10.58
C THR A 73 2.75 9.51 -9.51
N ILE A 74 3.52 10.42 -8.91
CA ILE A 74 4.46 10.09 -7.83
C ILE A 74 3.69 9.59 -6.61
N ILE A 75 2.63 10.28 -6.21
CA ILE A 75 1.78 9.87 -5.08
C ILE A 75 1.12 8.50 -5.37
N GLY A 76 0.56 8.31 -6.56
CA GLY A 76 -0.06 7.06 -6.97
C GLY A 76 0.93 5.89 -6.94
N TYR A 77 2.16 6.11 -7.41
CA TYR A 77 3.24 5.14 -7.32
C TYR A 77 3.59 4.79 -5.86
N LEU A 78 3.78 5.80 -5.01
CA LEU A 78 4.11 5.62 -3.59
C LEU A 78 3.02 4.86 -2.83
N VAL A 79 1.74 5.16 -3.11
CA VAL A 79 0.60 4.46 -2.51
C VAL A 79 0.60 2.98 -2.91
N ASN A 80 0.85 2.71 -4.19
CA ASN A 80 0.94 1.34 -4.70
C ASN A 80 2.10 0.56 -4.07
N GLU A 81 3.29 1.17 -3.96
CA GLU A 81 4.42 0.54 -3.26
C GLU A 81 4.10 0.28 -1.79
N ARG A 82 3.55 1.26 -1.08
CA ARG A 82 3.18 1.10 0.34
C ARG A 82 2.23 -0.07 0.55
N ALA A 83 1.23 -0.23 -0.32
CA ALA A 83 0.29 -1.35 -0.24
C ALA A 83 1.01 -2.71 -0.41
N LYS A 84 1.95 -2.79 -1.36
CA LYS A 84 2.78 -3.98 -1.59
C LYS A 84 3.66 -4.31 -0.39
N PHE A 85 4.29 -3.31 0.22
CA PHE A 85 5.13 -3.51 1.40
C PHE A 85 4.32 -3.97 2.62
N MET A 86 3.16 -3.37 2.86
CA MET A 86 2.26 -3.81 3.94
C MET A 86 1.87 -5.29 3.82
N GLY A 87 1.57 -5.75 2.59
CA GLY A 87 1.26 -7.16 2.37
C GLY A 87 2.42 -8.09 2.77
N LYS A 88 3.66 -7.72 2.39
CA LYS A 88 4.86 -8.48 2.77
C LYS A 88 5.09 -8.48 4.27
N THR A 89 4.92 -7.34 4.93
CA THR A 89 5.10 -7.23 6.39
C THR A 89 4.12 -8.13 7.14
N LEU A 90 2.85 -8.18 6.72
CA LEU A 90 1.85 -9.05 7.34
C LEU A 90 2.18 -10.54 7.21
N ILE A 91 2.72 -10.96 6.06
CA ILE A 91 3.17 -12.35 5.85
C ILE A 91 4.37 -12.64 6.75
N ALA A 92 5.37 -11.75 6.76
CA ALA A 92 6.57 -11.90 7.57
C ALA A 92 6.28 -11.95 9.08
N GLU A 93 5.38 -11.09 9.58
CA GLU A 93 4.94 -11.13 10.99
C GLU A 93 4.27 -12.46 11.35
N ARG A 94 3.50 -13.03 10.41
CA ARG A 94 2.84 -14.31 10.62
C ARG A 94 3.84 -15.46 10.66
N GLU A 95 4.75 -15.50 9.70
CA GLU A 95 5.85 -16.49 9.68
C GLU A 95 6.67 -16.41 10.96
N LEU A 96 7.04 -15.21 11.38
CA LEU A 96 7.77 -14.99 12.63
C LEU A 96 7.00 -15.52 13.85
N ARG A 97 5.68 -15.29 13.91
CA ARG A 97 4.84 -15.80 15.00
C ARG A 97 4.74 -17.33 15.00
N MET A 98 4.65 -17.95 13.83
CA MET A 98 4.63 -19.42 13.71
C MET A 98 5.97 -20.01 14.19
N LEU A 99 7.08 -19.49 13.68
CA LEU A 99 8.43 -19.92 14.09
C LEU A 99 8.68 -19.72 15.59
N PHE A 100 8.19 -18.62 16.15
CA PHE A 100 8.29 -18.35 17.58
C PHE A 100 7.50 -19.38 18.42
N ASN A 101 6.27 -19.69 18.01
CA ASN A 101 5.46 -20.71 18.69
C ASN A 101 6.09 -22.11 18.58
N ASP A 102 6.60 -22.47 17.40
CA ASP A 102 7.28 -23.75 17.18
C ASP A 102 8.55 -23.85 18.03
N LEU A 103 9.29 -22.75 18.18
CA LEU A 103 10.45 -22.69 19.05
C LEU A 103 10.07 -22.87 20.53
N ILE A 104 9.02 -22.20 21.00
CA ILE A 104 8.52 -22.37 22.38
C ILE A 104 8.12 -23.83 22.61
N LEU A 105 7.39 -24.44 21.68
CA LEU A 105 6.96 -25.83 21.79
C LEU A 105 8.17 -26.78 21.80
N ALA A 106 9.13 -26.57 20.91
CA ALA A 106 10.35 -27.37 20.86
C ALA A 106 11.16 -27.25 22.17
N LEU A 107 11.26 -26.05 22.74
CA LEU A 107 11.94 -25.82 24.01
C LEU A 107 11.18 -26.47 25.18
N ALA A 108 9.85 -26.32 25.23
CA ALA A 108 9.01 -26.97 26.23
C ALA A 108 9.16 -28.49 26.18
N ASN A 109 9.13 -29.08 24.97
CA ASN A 109 9.34 -30.51 24.77
C ASN A 109 10.75 -30.95 25.19
N ALA A 110 11.78 -30.15 24.92
CA ALA A 110 13.15 -30.45 25.34
C ALA A 110 13.30 -30.42 26.88
N ILE A 111 12.63 -29.48 27.56
CA ILE A 111 12.59 -29.41 29.03
C ILE A 111 11.80 -30.59 29.60
N ASP A 112 10.63 -30.88 29.05
CA ASP A 112 9.77 -31.97 29.49
C ASP A 112 10.46 -33.33 29.31
N ALA A 113 11.28 -33.49 28.27
CA ALA A 113 12.08 -34.70 28.02
C ALA A 113 13.18 -34.96 29.07
N LYS A 114 13.62 -33.93 29.81
CA LYS A 114 14.63 -34.06 30.87
C LYS A 114 14.13 -34.92 32.04
N SER A 115 12.82 -35.00 32.26
CA SER A 115 12.23 -35.83 33.32
C SER A 115 11.08 -36.68 32.76
N LYS A 116 11.13 -37.99 33.01
CA LYS A 116 10.12 -38.94 32.48
C LYS A 116 8.68 -38.64 32.96
N TRP A 117 8.53 -37.83 34.02
CA TRP A 117 7.25 -37.51 34.67
C TRP A 117 6.61 -36.20 34.18
N THR A 118 7.32 -35.40 33.37
CA THR A 118 6.87 -34.05 32.96
C THR A 118 6.30 -34.01 31.54
N ASN A 119 6.20 -35.15 30.85
CA ASN A 119 5.78 -35.18 29.46
C ASN A 119 4.35 -34.63 29.25
N GLY A 120 4.22 -33.62 28.38
CA GLY A 120 2.96 -32.91 28.11
C GLY A 120 2.44 -32.07 29.28
N HIS A 121 3.23 -31.84 30.33
CA HIS A 121 2.82 -31.00 31.46
C HIS A 121 2.66 -29.55 31.01
N SER A 122 3.62 -29.06 30.22
CA SER A 122 3.63 -27.69 29.70
C SER A 122 2.40 -27.38 28.84
N GLU A 123 1.96 -28.32 28.01
CA GLU A 123 0.76 -28.19 27.16
C GLU A 123 -0.53 -28.10 28.00
N ARG A 124 -0.65 -28.96 29.04
CA ARG A 124 -1.81 -28.93 29.95
C ARG A 124 -1.89 -27.61 30.72
N VAL A 125 -0.77 -27.11 31.24
CA VAL A 125 -0.72 -25.84 31.97
C VAL A 125 -1.10 -24.68 31.06
N ALA A 126 -0.62 -24.67 29.82
CA ALA A 126 -1.00 -23.65 28.84
C ALA A 126 -2.50 -23.65 28.56
N GLY A 127 -3.12 -24.83 28.43
CA GLY A 127 -4.57 -24.96 28.26
C GLY A 127 -5.38 -24.40 29.44
N TYR A 128 -4.95 -24.70 30.67
CA TYR A 128 -5.58 -24.12 31.86
C TYR A 128 -5.42 -22.60 31.94
N ALA A 129 -4.23 -22.09 31.63
CA ALA A 129 -3.97 -20.65 31.63
C ALA A 129 -4.85 -19.90 30.63
N LEU A 130 -5.05 -20.46 29.42
CA LEU A 130 -5.99 -19.92 28.44
C LEU A 130 -7.43 -19.90 28.97
N SER A 131 -7.89 -20.99 29.59
CA SER A 131 -9.25 -21.07 30.15
C SER A 131 -9.55 -20.12 31.32
N ILE A 132 -8.50 -19.62 31.98
CA ILE A 132 -8.62 -18.62 33.06
C ILE A 132 -8.54 -17.18 32.51
N ALA A 133 -7.89 -17.01 31.37
CA ALA A 133 -7.69 -15.70 30.74
C ALA A 133 -8.87 -15.26 29.86
N ASP A 134 -9.64 -16.21 29.32
CA ASP A 134 -10.95 -16.00 28.68
C ASP A 134 -12.06 -15.70 29.71
#